data_AF-A0A1Y3N4R1-F1
#
_entry.id   AF-A0A1Y3N4R1-F1
#
_cell.length_a   1.000
_cell.length_b   1.000
_cell.length_c   1.000
_cell.angle_alpha   90.00
_cell.angle_beta   90.00
_cell.angle_gamma   90.00
#
_symmetry.space_group_name_H-M   'P 1'
#
loop_
_entity.id
_entity.type
_entity.pdbx_description
1 polymer ?
#
loop_
_entity_poly.entity_id
_entity_poly.type
_entity_poly.pdbx_seq_one_letter_code
_entity_poly.pdbx_strand_id
1 'polypeptide(L)'
;MCQYGKIAGCQAVVEKCKGSDKYSQQDCDNLSIVCDAIESGIIPDFKTPSEPEQPSTSVVSNPTNPLTPSGVEVPDSLMIFLDCPIGDVLCKSGKGSSCMMHTNVCRYTEPENLAEELNNNGWEIGNLSTEQFCSAFYEVCDMISSYDPPLTDNDVYNYEKYFVCNVDDSMCQYGKIAGCQAVVEKCKGSDKYSQQDCDNLSIVCDAIESGIVPDFKTPSEPEQPSTSVVSNPTNPLTPSGVEVPDSLMIFLDCPIGDVLCKSGKGSSCMMHTNVCRYTEPENLAEELNNNDDSMCQYGKIAGCQAVVEKCKGSDKYSQQDCDNLSIVCDAIESGIVPDFKTPSEPEQPSTSVVSNPTNPLTPSGVEVPDSLMIFLDCPIGDVLCKSGKGSSCMMHTNVCRYTEPENLAEELNNNGWEIGKLSTEQFCSAFYEVCDMINNYESPLTDNDVYNYEKYFVCNVDDTMCQYGKITNCQAVVEKCKGSDKYSQQDCDNLSIVCDAIESGIIPNFEETTTIPITSYIPTPTTTSIKTINKKTKTTKTKTTKCQKETVTITTTKFKTTTKFTTSTKIKITTKTKTIVKNTTLYKYKTKTKTVYRH
;
A
#
# COMPACT_ATOMS: atom_id res chain seq x y z
N MET A 1 29.97 -22.21 13.88
CA MET A 1 30.26 -21.88 12.46
C MET A 1 29.89 -20.44 12.08
N CYS A 2 28.82 -19.84 12.62
CA CYS A 2 28.41 -18.47 12.25
C CYS A 2 29.38 -17.33 12.64
N GLN A 3 30.12 -17.43 13.75
CA GLN A 3 31.08 -16.38 14.13
C GLN A 3 32.28 -16.28 13.18
N TYR A 4 32.80 -17.41 12.70
CA TYR A 4 33.89 -17.43 11.71
C TYR A 4 33.51 -16.77 10.37
N GLY A 5 32.23 -16.85 9.98
CA GLY A 5 31.73 -16.17 8.77
C GLY A 5 31.69 -14.65 8.90
N LYS A 6 31.37 -14.12 10.10
CA LYS A 6 31.31 -12.67 10.36
C LYS A 6 32.69 -12.03 10.34
N ILE A 7 33.70 -12.70 10.93
CA ILE A 7 35.09 -12.22 10.94
C ILE A 7 35.66 -12.20 9.51
N ALA A 8 35.47 -13.29 8.75
CA ALA A 8 35.92 -13.36 7.36
C ALA A 8 35.23 -12.32 6.46
N GLY A 9 33.94 -12.06 6.70
CA GLY A 9 33.21 -11.00 6.01
C GLY A 9 33.77 -9.61 6.31
N CYS A 10 34.04 -9.30 7.58
CA CYS A 10 34.56 -8.00 7.99
C CYS A 10 35.95 -7.72 7.38
N GLN A 11 36.87 -8.70 7.46
CA GLN A 11 38.21 -8.58 6.88
C GLN A 11 38.16 -8.37 5.35
N ALA A 12 37.24 -9.03 4.65
CA ALA A 12 37.07 -8.85 3.20
C ALA A 12 36.57 -7.43 2.82
N VAL A 13 35.81 -6.76 3.68
CA VAL A 13 35.38 -5.36 3.46
C VAL A 13 36.56 -4.40 3.69
N VAL A 14 37.40 -4.64 4.70
CA VAL A 14 38.61 -3.83 4.96
C VAL A 14 39.58 -3.91 3.78
N GLU A 15 39.81 -5.09 3.21
CA GLU A 15 40.66 -5.22 2.02
C GLU A 15 40.10 -4.48 0.79
N LYS A 16 38.77 -4.53 0.59
CA LYS A 16 38.11 -3.76 -0.48
C LYS A 16 38.20 -2.26 -0.23
N CYS A 17 38.10 -1.81 1.02
CA CYS A 17 38.24 -0.41 1.38
C CYS A 17 39.64 0.11 1.02
N LYS A 18 40.70 -0.61 1.43
CA LYS A 18 42.10 -0.24 1.14
C LYS A 18 42.44 -0.22 -0.36
N GLY A 19 41.68 -0.94 -1.18
CA GLY A 19 41.82 -0.96 -2.63
C GLY A 19 40.97 0.07 -3.39
N SER A 20 40.12 0.84 -2.69
CA SER A 20 39.20 1.80 -3.30
C SER A 20 39.72 3.23 -3.18
N ASP A 21 39.55 3.99 -4.24
CA ASP A 21 39.75 5.44 -4.32
C ASP A 21 38.60 6.26 -3.71
N LYS A 22 37.51 5.60 -3.30
CA LYS A 22 36.32 6.24 -2.75
C LYS A 22 36.38 6.52 -1.25
N TYR A 23 37.23 5.81 -0.52
CA TYR A 23 37.32 5.89 0.94
C TYR A 23 38.67 6.46 1.33
N SER A 24 38.69 7.30 2.36
CA SER A 24 39.97 7.78 2.89
C SER A 24 40.68 6.63 3.63
N GLN A 25 42.01 6.74 3.74
CA GLN A 25 42.79 5.78 4.53
C GLN A 25 42.27 5.69 5.97
N GLN A 26 41.81 6.81 6.52
CA GLN A 26 41.26 6.91 7.87
C GLN A 26 39.94 6.13 8.02
N ASP A 27 39.06 6.13 7.02
CA ASP A 27 37.82 5.35 7.04
C ASP A 27 38.11 3.84 7.05
N CYS A 28 39.10 3.42 6.25
CA CYS A 28 39.52 2.02 6.19
C CYS A 28 40.22 1.55 7.48
N ASP A 29 40.95 2.45 8.15
CA ASP A 29 41.58 2.16 9.44
C ASP A 29 40.54 2.07 10.56
N ASN A 30 39.52 2.94 10.56
CA ASN A 30 38.39 2.86 11.49
C ASN A 30 37.60 1.56 11.31
N LEU A 31 37.36 1.14 10.06
CA LEU A 31 36.71 -0.14 9.78
C LEU A 31 37.56 -1.34 10.24
N SER A 32 38.89 -1.26 10.14
CA SER A 32 39.80 -2.28 10.67
C SER A 32 39.66 -2.42 12.18
N ILE A 33 39.57 -1.31 12.91
CA ILE A 33 39.39 -1.31 14.37
C ILE A 33 38.06 -1.98 14.77
N VAL A 34 36.98 -1.74 14.01
CA VAL A 34 35.69 -2.42 14.21
C VAL A 34 35.82 -3.93 14.03
N CYS A 35 36.51 -4.38 12.98
CA CYS A 35 36.71 -5.81 12.74
C CYS A 35 37.54 -6.48 13.84
N ASP A 36 38.58 -5.81 14.34
CA ASP A 36 39.43 -6.31 15.43
C ASP A 36 38.65 -6.39 16.75
N ALA A 37 37.73 -5.45 17.00
CA ALA A 37 36.85 -5.46 18.17
C ALA A 37 35.82 -6.61 18.11
N ILE A 38 35.25 -6.89 16.93
CA ILE A 38 34.37 -8.04 16.68
C ILE A 38 35.13 -9.36 16.91
N GLU A 39 36.38 -9.46 16.44
CA GLU A 39 37.23 -10.63 16.67
C GLU A 39 37.58 -10.81 18.16
N SER A 40 37.71 -9.71 18.89
CA SER A 40 38.01 -9.69 20.33
C SER A 40 36.78 -9.85 21.23
N GLY A 41 35.56 -9.89 20.67
CA GLY A 41 34.31 -9.94 21.42
C GLY A 41 34.00 -8.66 22.23
N ILE A 42 34.62 -7.54 21.87
CA ILE A 42 34.43 -6.23 22.51
C ILE A 42 33.48 -5.41 21.65
N ILE A 43 32.41 -4.88 22.24
CA ILE A 43 31.55 -3.89 21.58
C ILE A 43 32.22 -2.52 21.79
N PRO A 44 32.79 -1.87 20.75
CA PRO A 44 33.44 -0.58 20.93
C PRO A 44 32.39 0.51 21.18
N ASP A 45 32.57 1.25 22.27
CA ASP A 45 31.84 2.48 22.57
C ASP A 45 32.45 3.63 21.76
N PHE A 46 31.80 4.00 20.65
CA PHE A 46 32.26 5.09 19.79
C PHE A 46 31.84 6.43 20.40
N LYS A 47 32.76 7.07 21.13
CA LYS A 47 32.65 8.51 21.39
C LYS A 47 32.94 9.29 20.10
N THR A 48 31.91 9.96 19.61
CA THR A 48 31.95 10.94 18.51
C THR A 48 33.04 11.99 18.77
N PRO A 49 33.87 12.37 17.77
CA PRO A 49 34.80 13.48 17.92
C PRO A 49 34.04 14.77 18.21
N SER A 50 34.47 15.49 19.25
CA SER A 50 33.89 16.77 19.68
C SER A 50 33.94 17.81 18.54
N GLU A 51 32.76 18.23 18.12
CA GLU A 51 32.48 19.34 17.21
C GLU A 51 33.04 20.67 17.78
N PRO A 52 33.60 21.58 16.95
CA PRO A 52 34.14 22.85 17.42
C PRO A 52 33.04 23.74 18.03
N GLU A 53 33.35 24.32 19.20
CA GLU A 53 32.45 25.16 20.02
C GLU A 53 31.70 26.23 19.19
N GLN A 54 30.42 26.00 18.93
CA GLN A 54 29.47 27.05 18.59
C GLN A 54 28.97 27.79 19.85
N PRO A 55 28.66 29.09 19.74
CA PRO A 55 28.28 29.91 20.88
C PRO A 55 26.94 29.47 21.46
N SER A 56 26.91 29.39 22.79
CA SER A 56 25.81 28.87 23.61
C SER A 56 24.42 29.39 23.20
N THR A 57 23.55 28.46 22.82
CA THR A 57 22.09 28.66 22.71
C THR A 57 21.36 27.61 23.54
N SER A 58 20.31 28.10 24.24
CA SER A 58 19.16 27.40 24.82
C SER A 58 19.32 25.98 25.34
N VAL A 59 19.00 25.79 26.62
CA VAL A 59 18.72 24.48 27.25
C VAL A 59 17.80 23.66 26.35
N VAL A 60 18.36 22.71 25.61
CA VAL A 60 17.61 21.70 24.85
C VAL A 60 17.01 20.77 25.90
N SER A 61 15.72 20.94 26.20
CA SER A 61 14.97 19.95 26.96
C SER A 61 15.06 18.61 26.22
N ASN A 62 15.59 17.58 26.86
CA ASN A 62 15.55 16.22 26.32
C ASN A 62 14.11 15.91 25.87
N PRO A 63 13.93 15.33 24.67
CA PRO A 63 12.61 14.96 24.20
C PRO A 63 11.96 14.07 25.25
N THR A 64 10.82 14.51 25.77
CA THR A 64 10.05 13.74 26.75
C THR A 64 9.40 12.59 26.00
N ASN A 65 9.53 11.36 26.49
CA ASN A 65 8.86 10.22 25.89
C ASN A 65 7.34 10.47 25.85
N PRO A 66 6.64 10.01 24.80
CA PRO A 66 5.21 10.16 24.72
C PRO A 66 4.54 9.46 25.90
N LEU A 67 3.39 9.99 26.32
CA LEU A 67 2.55 9.35 27.32
C LEU A 67 1.50 8.48 26.62
N THR A 68 1.21 7.31 27.18
CA THR A 68 0.08 6.48 26.78
C THR A 68 -1.26 7.16 27.15
N PRO A 69 -2.41 6.70 26.62
CA PRO A 69 -3.72 7.20 27.03
C PRO A 69 -4.00 7.15 28.53
N SER A 70 -3.43 6.19 29.26
CA SER A 70 -3.50 6.14 30.73
C SER A 70 -2.55 7.11 31.46
N GLY A 71 -1.73 7.88 30.71
CA GLY A 71 -0.78 8.85 31.24
C GLY A 71 0.54 8.24 31.71
N VAL A 72 0.82 6.99 31.33
CA VAL A 72 2.09 6.31 31.63
C VAL A 72 3.13 6.68 30.58
N GLU A 73 4.35 6.99 30.99
CA GLU A 73 5.45 7.24 30.05
C GLU A 73 5.79 5.97 29.27
N VAL A 74 5.86 6.08 27.94
CA VAL A 74 6.15 4.93 27.07
C VAL A 74 7.60 4.47 27.35
N PRO A 75 7.80 3.19 27.73
CA PRO A 75 9.13 2.61 27.89
C PRO A 75 9.95 2.66 26.60
N ASP A 76 11.26 2.89 26.71
CA ASP A 76 12.17 2.98 25.56
C ASP A 76 12.12 1.73 24.67
N SER A 77 11.95 0.55 25.28
CA SER A 77 11.82 -0.71 24.52
C SER A 77 10.59 -0.74 23.60
N LEU A 78 9.54 0.02 23.91
CA LEU A 78 8.31 0.12 23.13
C LEU A 78 8.34 1.25 22.10
N MET A 79 9.25 2.22 22.23
CA MET A 79 9.39 3.35 21.30
C MET A 79 9.68 2.91 19.87
N ILE A 80 10.29 1.73 19.68
CA ILE A 80 10.54 1.16 18.35
C ILE A 80 9.27 0.93 17.54
N PHE A 81 8.10 0.79 18.17
CA PHE A 81 6.82 0.64 17.48
C PHE A 81 6.20 1.97 17.07
N LEU A 82 6.55 3.05 17.77
CA LEU A 82 6.11 4.42 17.48
C LEU A 82 7.07 5.14 16.52
N ASP A 83 8.21 4.55 16.22
CA ASP A 83 9.21 5.05 15.27
C ASP A 83 8.77 4.83 13.81
N CYS A 84 7.73 5.57 13.42
CA CYS A 84 7.31 5.71 12.04
C CYS A 84 7.44 7.17 11.59
N PRO A 85 7.90 7.42 10.36
CA PRO A 85 7.85 8.77 9.79
C PRO A 85 6.43 9.32 9.84
N ILE A 86 6.32 10.64 10.02
CA ILE A 86 5.05 11.37 9.96
C ILE A 86 4.35 11.01 8.64
N GLY A 87 3.07 10.60 8.72
CA GLY A 87 2.23 10.25 7.56
C GLY A 87 2.51 8.90 6.90
N ASP A 88 3.48 8.10 7.35
CA ASP A 88 3.78 6.79 6.76
C ASP A 88 2.81 5.71 7.25
N VAL A 89 1.69 5.56 6.53
CA VAL A 89 0.62 4.60 6.84
C VAL A 89 1.10 3.15 6.75
N LEU A 90 1.99 2.83 5.81
CA LEU A 90 2.53 1.48 5.64
C LEU A 90 3.43 1.10 6.82
N CYS A 91 4.29 2.02 7.26
CA CYS A 91 5.08 1.82 8.48
C CYS A 91 4.16 1.58 9.69
N LYS A 92 3.16 2.43 9.90
CA LYS A 92 2.23 2.31 11.03
C LYS A 92 1.50 0.98 11.03
N SER A 93 1.02 0.54 9.87
CA SER A 93 0.37 -0.77 9.72
C SER A 93 1.32 -1.93 10.05
N GLY A 94 2.55 -1.89 9.53
CA GLY A 94 3.57 -2.90 9.79
C GLY A 94 3.99 -2.95 11.25
N LYS A 95 4.24 -1.79 11.88
CA LYS A 95 4.58 -1.68 13.30
C LYS A 95 3.42 -2.07 14.19
N GLY A 96 2.17 -1.72 13.84
CA GLY A 96 0.97 -2.13 14.56
C GLY A 96 0.83 -3.65 14.60
N SER A 97 0.97 -4.30 13.45
CA SER A 97 0.93 -5.77 13.33
C SER A 97 2.04 -6.45 14.13
N SER A 98 3.27 -5.94 14.03
CA SER A 98 4.42 -6.44 14.79
C SER A 98 4.25 -6.23 16.30
N CYS A 99 3.76 -5.06 16.72
CA CYS A 99 3.47 -4.74 18.11
C CYS A 99 2.47 -5.73 18.70
N MET A 100 1.34 -5.95 18.02
CA MET A 100 0.33 -6.92 18.43
C MET A 100 0.86 -8.35 18.50
N MET A 101 1.81 -8.72 17.64
CA MET A 101 2.47 -10.03 17.73
C MET A 101 3.36 -10.11 18.99
N HIS A 102 4.03 -9.03 19.36
CA HIS A 102 4.95 -9.02 20.50
C HIS A 102 4.23 -8.87 21.86
N THR A 103 3.03 -8.30 21.92
CA THR A 103 2.20 -8.27 23.15
C THR A 103 1.76 -9.65 23.62
N ASN A 104 1.98 -10.70 22.83
CA ASN A 104 1.71 -12.09 23.19
C ASN A 104 2.43 -12.50 24.48
N VAL A 105 3.64 -11.98 24.75
CA VAL A 105 4.34 -12.25 26.03
C VAL A 105 3.52 -11.75 27.23
N CYS A 106 2.91 -10.58 27.11
CA CYS A 106 2.03 -10.01 28.12
C CYS A 106 0.70 -10.73 28.25
N ARG A 107 0.21 -11.30 27.14
CA ARG A 107 -1.09 -11.95 27.10
C ARG A 107 -1.06 -13.38 27.64
N TYR A 108 0.05 -14.09 27.42
CA TYR A 108 0.08 -15.55 27.58
C TYR A 108 1.08 -16.05 28.61
N THR A 109 2.02 -15.22 29.08
CA THR A 109 2.91 -15.66 30.16
C THR A 109 2.18 -15.58 31.49
N GLU A 110 2.23 -16.66 32.27
CA GLU A 110 1.69 -16.69 33.62
C GLU A 110 2.27 -15.54 34.46
N PRO A 111 1.48 -14.88 35.33
CA PRO A 111 1.94 -13.72 36.09
C PRO A 111 3.23 -13.96 36.89
N GLU A 112 3.45 -15.19 37.36
CA GLU A 112 4.63 -15.60 38.13
C GLU A 112 5.91 -15.60 37.28
N ASN A 113 5.79 -15.85 35.97
CA ASN A 113 6.92 -15.99 35.04
C ASN A 113 7.06 -14.77 34.10
N LEU A 114 6.08 -13.85 34.10
CA LEU A 114 6.00 -12.73 33.16
C LEU A 114 7.24 -11.83 33.18
N ALA A 115 7.81 -11.55 34.36
CA ALA A 115 9.02 -10.74 34.47
C ALA A 115 10.24 -11.41 33.82
N GLU A 116 10.39 -12.71 34.02
CA GLU A 116 11.49 -13.48 33.43
C GLU A 116 11.33 -13.56 31.91
N GLU A 117 10.12 -13.82 31.44
CA GLU A 117 9.85 -13.97 30.01
C GLU A 117 9.99 -12.64 29.25
N LEU A 118 9.56 -11.52 29.83
CA LEU A 118 9.79 -10.19 29.27
C LEU A 118 11.30 -9.92 29.12
N ASN A 119 12.09 -10.18 30.15
CA ASN A 119 13.55 -10.02 30.10
C ASN A 119 14.21 -10.97 29.10
N ASN A 120 13.78 -12.24 29.04
CA ASN A 120 14.28 -13.23 28.08
C ASN A 120 13.99 -12.83 26.62
N ASN A 121 12.88 -12.11 26.38
CA ASN A 121 12.53 -11.55 25.08
C ASN A 121 13.20 -10.18 24.81
N GLY A 122 14.05 -9.70 25.71
CA GLY A 122 14.79 -8.44 25.56
C GLY A 122 13.98 -7.19 25.82
N TRP A 123 12.84 -7.29 26.52
CA TRP A 123 12.04 -6.13 26.90
C TRP A 123 12.58 -5.45 28.15
N GLU A 124 12.89 -4.16 28.05
CA GLU A 124 13.31 -3.35 29.19
C GLU A 124 12.09 -2.74 29.89
N ILE A 125 11.67 -3.37 30.99
CA ILE A 125 10.47 -2.97 31.75
C ILE A 125 10.63 -1.58 32.42
N GLY A 126 11.88 -1.19 32.72
CA GLY A 126 12.20 0.05 33.41
C GLY A 126 11.68 0.06 34.85
N ASN A 127 11.02 1.15 35.24
CA ASN A 127 10.48 1.35 36.59
C ASN A 127 9.02 0.86 36.75
N LEU A 128 8.43 0.26 35.72
CA LEU A 128 7.06 -0.23 35.76
C LEU A 128 6.99 -1.61 36.43
N SER A 129 5.85 -1.95 37.03
CA SER A 129 5.55 -3.35 37.29
C SER A 129 5.31 -4.09 35.96
N THR A 130 5.41 -5.42 35.96
CA THR A 130 5.09 -6.25 34.77
C THR A 130 3.68 -5.97 34.25
N GLU A 131 2.70 -5.85 35.15
CA GLU A 131 1.31 -5.52 34.81
C GLU A 131 1.19 -4.13 34.17
N GLN A 132 1.86 -3.12 34.74
CA GLN A 132 1.86 -1.76 34.20
C GLN A 132 2.55 -1.69 32.83
N PHE A 133 3.66 -2.40 32.66
CA PHE A 133 4.35 -2.50 31.38
C PHE A 133 3.46 -3.15 30.33
N CYS A 134 2.78 -4.24 30.67
CA CYS A 134 1.87 -4.91 29.74
C CYS A 134 0.66 -4.05 29.38
N SER A 135 0.09 -3.31 30.34
CA SER A 135 -0.94 -2.30 30.05
C SER A 135 -0.42 -1.24 29.08
N ALA A 136 0.78 -0.70 29.34
CA ALA A 136 1.42 0.28 28.45
C ALA A 136 1.71 -0.33 27.07
N PHE A 137 2.06 -1.61 26.98
CA PHE A 137 2.32 -2.30 25.71
C PHE A 137 1.06 -2.37 24.84
N TYR A 138 -0.08 -2.80 25.39
CA TYR A 138 -1.34 -2.80 24.64
C TYR A 138 -1.74 -1.40 24.19
N GLU A 139 -1.64 -0.41 25.09
CA GLU A 139 -1.94 0.98 24.78
C GLU A 139 -1.04 1.54 23.68
N VAL A 140 0.26 1.22 23.71
CA VAL A 140 1.20 1.58 22.65
C VAL A 140 0.76 0.98 21.32
N CYS A 141 0.41 -0.32 21.29
CA CYS A 141 -0.03 -0.96 20.04
C CYS A 141 -1.29 -0.31 19.46
N ASP A 142 -2.26 0.03 20.31
CA ASP A 142 -3.50 0.68 19.89
C ASP A 142 -3.25 2.10 19.37
N MET A 143 -2.32 2.84 19.99
CA MET A 143 -2.05 4.22 19.58
C MET A 143 -1.18 4.34 18.34
N ILE A 144 -0.45 3.32 17.87
CA ILE A 144 0.45 3.41 16.68
C ILE A 144 -0.25 4.04 15.47
N SER A 145 -1.49 3.65 15.20
CA SER A 145 -2.26 4.14 14.04
C SER A 145 -2.50 5.65 14.11
N SER A 146 -2.79 6.16 15.31
CA SER A 146 -3.12 7.56 15.58
C SER A 146 -1.93 8.39 16.07
N TYR A 147 -0.83 7.75 16.46
CA TYR A 147 0.35 8.43 16.96
C TYR A 147 0.97 9.27 15.87
N ASP A 148 1.21 10.53 16.19
CA ASP A 148 1.63 11.52 15.23
C ASP A 148 2.86 12.27 15.78
N PRO A 149 4.08 11.81 15.44
CA PRO A 149 5.29 12.28 16.10
C PRO A 149 5.53 13.78 15.89
N PRO A 150 6.22 14.44 16.84
CA PRO A 150 6.50 15.87 16.74
C PRO A 150 7.38 16.16 15.51
N LEU A 151 7.13 17.31 14.88
CA LEU A 151 7.87 17.75 13.70
C LEU A 151 9.30 18.17 14.07
N THR A 152 10.31 17.52 13.50
CA THR A 152 11.74 17.78 13.77
C THR A 152 12.44 18.52 12.64
N ASP A 153 13.62 19.09 12.90
CA ASP A 153 14.43 19.75 11.87
C ASP A 153 14.86 18.76 10.78
N ASN A 154 15.05 17.49 11.16
CA ASN A 154 15.36 16.41 10.24
C ASN A 154 14.15 16.06 9.34
N ASP A 155 12.92 16.40 9.73
CA ASP A 155 11.75 16.31 8.84
C ASP A 155 11.71 17.42 7.80
N VAL A 156 12.09 18.62 8.19
CA VAL A 156 11.98 19.79 7.31
C VAL A 156 13.19 19.96 6.39
N TYR A 157 14.41 19.66 6.84
CA TYR A 157 15.63 20.02 6.12
C TYR A 157 16.43 18.84 5.53
N ASN A 158 16.16 17.60 5.94
CA ASN A 158 16.83 16.43 5.37
C ASN A 158 16.02 15.83 4.22
N TYR A 159 16.14 16.45 3.03
CA TYR A 159 15.39 16.03 1.85
C TYR A 159 15.75 14.62 1.38
N GLU A 160 17.00 14.19 1.55
CA GLU A 160 17.48 12.89 1.07
C GLU A 160 16.70 11.70 1.64
N LYS A 161 16.17 11.83 2.87
CA LYS A 161 15.40 10.76 3.51
C LYS A 161 14.10 10.40 2.80
N TYR A 162 13.61 11.28 1.94
CA TYR A 162 12.41 11.07 1.11
C TYR A 162 12.73 10.35 -0.21
N PHE A 163 14.00 10.35 -0.65
CA PHE A 163 14.44 9.76 -1.93
C PHE A 163 15.16 8.41 -1.79
N VAL A 164 14.97 7.70 -0.67
CA VAL A 164 15.61 6.40 -0.42
C VAL A 164 14.95 5.22 -1.15
N CYS A 165 13.87 5.45 -1.88
CA CYS A 165 13.15 4.42 -2.63
C CYS A 165 13.83 4.10 -3.96
N ASN A 166 13.73 2.84 -4.40
CA ASN A 166 14.02 2.51 -5.79
C ASN A 166 12.97 3.17 -6.70
N VAL A 167 13.38 3.56 -7.91
CA VAL A 167 12.49 4.16 -8.92
C VAL A 167 11.34 3.24 -9.35
N ASP A 168 11.48 1.93 -9.15
CA ASP A 168 10.47 0.92 -9.49
C ASP A 168 9.64 0.45 -8.26
N ASP A 169 9.93 0.96 -7.06
CA ASP A 169 9.21 0.59 -5.82
C ASP A 169 8.08 1.59 -5.55
N SER A 170 6.96 1.38 -6.24
CA SER A 170 5.78 2.26 -6.18
C SER A 170 5.20 2.36 -4.77
N MET A 171 5.26 1.30 -3.96
CA MET A 171 4.81 1.35 -2.56
C MET A 171 5.69 2.22 -1.70
N CYS A 172 7.02 2.07 -1.83
CA CYS A 172 7.94 2.91 -1.10
C CYS A 172 7.73 4.38 -1.48
N GLN A 173 7.64 4.68 -2.79
CA GLN A 173 7.39 6.04 -3.27
C GLN A 173 6.10 6.61 -2.70
N TYR A 174 5.03 5.83 -2.75
CA TYR A 174 3.75 6.21 -2.17
C TYR A 174 3.85 6.57 -0.69
N GLY A 175 4.48 5.70 0.11
CA GLY A 175 4.71 5.97 1.54
C GLY A 175 5.55 7.23 1.79
N LYS A 176 6.56 7.49 0.95
CA LYS A 176 7.39 8.70 1.04
C LYS A 176 6.65 9.97 0.62
N ILE A 177 5.81 9.91 -0.41
CA ILE A 177 4.99 11.04 -0.85
C ILE A 177 3.98 11.40 0.23
N ALA A 178 3.20 10.42 0.69
CA ALA A 178 2.21 10.62 1.75
C ALA A 178 2.86 11.16 3.04
N GLY A 179 4.00 10.59 3.44
CA GLY A 179 4.73 11.06 4.60
C GLY A 179 5.28 12.49 4.42
N CYS A 180 5.86 12.80 3.25
CA CYS A 180 6.36 14.14 2.95
C CYS A 180 5.24 15.19 2.98
N GLN A 181 4.09 14.89 2.38
CA GLN A 181 2.94 15.79 2.38
C GLN A 181 2.41 16.05 3.80
N ALA A 182 2.32 15.02 4.64
CA ALA A 182 1.93 15.18 6.04
C ALA A 182 2.93 16.07 6.83
N VAL A 183 4.23 15.97 6.52
CA VAL A 183 5.25 16.87 7.08
C VAL A 183 5.05 18.31 6.60
N VAL A 184 4.73 18.53 5.33
CA VAL A 184 4.44 19.87 4.78
C VAL A 184 3.23 20.51 5.48
N GLU A 185 2.15 19.76 5.70
CA GLU A 185 0.97 20.25 6.41
C GLU A 185 1.32 20.68 7.84
N LYS A 186 2.06 19.84 8.57
CA LYS A 186 2.57 20.19 9.90
C LYS A 186 3.51 21.39 9.90
N CYS A 187 4.39 21.47 8.90
CA CYS A 187 5.33 22.57 8.75
C CYS A 187 4.58 23.89 8.61
N LYS A 188 3.57 23.95 7.73
CA LYS A 188 2.75 25.14 7.50
C LYS A 188 1.92 25.53 8.74
N GLY A 189 1.55 24.57 9.57
CA GLY A 189 0.87 24.80 10.85
C GLY A 189 1.78 25.19 12.00
N SER A 190 3.11 25.10 11.83
CA SER A 190 4.08 25.36 12.88
C SER A 190 4.58 26.81 12.85
N ASP A 191 4.75 27.41 14.03
CA ASP A 191 5.42 28.70 14.23
C ASP A 191 6.95 28.60 14.21
N LYS A 192 7.49 27.37 14.27
CA LYS A 192 8.93 27.10 14.31
C LYS A 192 9.61 27.28 12.95
N TYR A 193 8.93 26.92 11.86
CA TYR A 193 9.51 26.88 10.53
C TYR A 193 8.98 28.03 9.67
N SER A 194 9.83 28.59 8.80
CA SER A 194 9.39 29.65 7.91
C SER A 194 8.50 29.10 6.81
N GLN A 195 7.56 29.91 6.30
CA GLN A 195 6.72 29.51 5.16
C GLN A 195 7.56 29.07 3.96
N GLN A 196 8.70 29.74 3.73
CA GLN A 196 9.61 29.40 2.66
C GLN A 196 10.23 27.99 2.82
N ASP A 197 10.57 27.58 4.04
CA ASP A 197 11.10 26.23 4.29
C ASP A 197 10.04 25.17 3.99
N CYS A 198 8.79 25.42 4.40
CA CYS A 198 7.67 24.52 4.12
C CYS A 198 7.33 24.46 2.63
N ASP A 199 7.45 25.57 1.91
CA ASP A 199 7.24 25.62 0.45
C ASP A 199 8.36 24.87 -0.30
N ASN A 200 9.62 24.99 0.15
CA ASN A 200 10.73 24.19 -0.38
C ASN A 200 10.48 22.69 -0.15
N LEU A 201 10.03 22.30 1.04
CA LEU A 201 9.67 20.91 1.31
C LEU A 201 8.52 20.43 0.42
N SER A 202 7.52 21.27 0.13
CA SER A 202 6.44 20.93 -0.82
C SER A 202 6.99 20.59 -2.20
N ILE A 203 7.95 21.37 -2.70
CA ILE A 203 8.63 21.11 -3.98
C ILE A 203 9.41 19.78 -3.93
N VAL A 204 10.00 19.45 -2.78
CA VAL A 204 10.65 18.14 -2.56
C VAL A 204 9.65 17.00 -2.68
N CYS A 205 8.49 17.11 -2.04
CA CYS A 205 7.46 16.07 -2.10
C CYS A 205 6.99 15.81 -3.54
N ASP A 206 6.76 16.87 -4.32
CA ASP A 206 6.34 16.78 -5.72
C ASP A 206 7.41 16.15 -6.62
N ALA A 207 8.69 16.20 -6.21
CA ALA A 207 9.80 15.66 -6.97
C ALA A 207 10.09 14.18 -6.69
N ILE A 208 9.46 13.56 -5.68
CA ILE A 208 9.75 12.17 -5.27
C ILE A 208 9.51 11.18 -6.42
N GLU A 209 8.40 11.31 -7.15
CA GLU A 209 8.09 10.43 -8.30
C GLU A 209 9.16 10.50 -9.40
N SER A 210 9.80 11.66 -9.56
CA SER A 210 10.87 11.84 -10.54
C SER A 210 12.21 11.27 -10.09
N GLY A 211 12.39 11.03 -8.79
CA GLY A 211 13.67 10.65 -8.18
C GLY A 211 14.76 11.72 -8.25
N ILE A 212 14.43 12.96 -8.65
CA ILE A 212 15.38 14.07 -8.75
C ILE A 212 15.27 14.93 -7.49
N VAL A 213 16.33 14.98 -6.69
CA VAL A 213 16.41 15.89 -5.54
C VAL A 213 16.53 17.33 -6.05
N PRO A 214 15.61 18.24 -5.70
CA PRO A 214 15.72 19.64 -6.11
C PRO A 214 16.94 20.31 -5.46
N ASP A 215 17.70 21.08 -6.25
CA ASP A 215 18.82 21.89 -5.77
C ASP A 215 18.31 23.26 -5.30
N PHE A 216 17.96 23.36 -4.02
CA PHE A 216 17.73 24.66 -3.39
C PHE A 216 19.08 25.27 -3.08
N LYS A 217 19.60 26.05 -4.02
CA LYS A 217 20.80 26.85 -3.78
C LYS A 217 20.57 27.66 -2.51
N THR A 218 21.35 27.35 -1.47
CA THR A 218 21.40 28.16 -0.26
C THR A 218 21.67 29.59 -0.73
N PRO A 219 20.80 30.57 -0.42
CA PRO A 219 21.06 31.94 -0.78
C PRO A 219 22.44 32.26 -0.22
N SER A 220 23.39 32.51 -1.13
CA SER A 220 24.78 32.75 -0.80
C SER A 220 24.82 33.75 0.34
N GLU A 221 25.42 33.34 1.47
CA GLU A 221 25.60 34.14 2.67
C GLU A 221 25.88 35.60 2.26
N PRO A 222 25.04 36.56 2.68
CA PRO A 222 25.15 37.93 2.20
C PRO A 222 26.57 38.41 2.46
N GLU A 223 27.31 38.74 1.39
CA GLU A 223 28.65 39.32 1.48
C GLU A 223 28.60 40.42 2.53
N GLN A 224 29.32 40.21 3.64
CA GLN A 224 29.39 41.20 4.71
C GLN A 224 29.71 42.56 4.08
N PRO A 225 28.86 43.59 4.28
CA PRO A 225 29.11 44.89 3.72
C PRO A 225 30.44 45.39 4.29
N SER A 226 31.42 45.54 3.40
CA SER A 226 32.68 46.18 3.70
C SER A 226 32.38 47.57 4.26
N THR A 227 32.64 47.77 5.54
CA THR A 227 32.48 49.04 6.25
C THR A 227 33.19 50.16 5.50
N SER A 228 32.41 51.04 4.88
CA SER A 228 32.87 52.39 4.52
C SER A 228 32.02 53.41 5.28
N VAL A 229 32.73 54.17 6.09
CA VAL A 229 32.31 55.36 6.82
C VAL A 229 31.65 56.34 5.86
N VAL A 230 30.51 56.95 6.24
CA VAL A 230 30.27 58.41 6.18
C VAL A 230 28.85 58.76 6.67
N SER A 231 28.86 59.73 7.59
CA SER A 231 27.85 60.60 8.20
C SER A 231 26.51 60.89 7.47
N ASN A 232 25.45 60.84 8.28
CA ASN A 232 24.18 61.62 8.22
C ASN A 232 24.42 63.14 8.00
N PRO A 233 23.42 63.99 7.62
CA PRO A 233 22.00 63.93 8.03
C PRO A 233 20.92 64.44 7.02
N THR A 234 19.63 64.27 7.39
CA THR A 234 18.57 65.31 7.54
C THR A 234 17.18 64.90 6.99
N ASN A 235 16.17 64.94 7.87
CA ASN A 235 14.71 64.76 7.67
C ASN A 235 14.08 65.94 6.85
N PRO A 236 12.85 65.87 6.26
CA PRO A 236 11.60 65.98 7.07
C PRO A 236 10.24 65.43 6.50
N LEU A 237 9.33 65.09 7.44
CA LEU A 237 7.87 65.38 7.56
C LEU A 237 6.77 64.93 6.53
N THR A 238 5.94 63.94 6.98
CA THR A 238 4.43 63.87 7.07
C THR A 238 3.50 63.96 5.81
N PRO A 239 2.14 63.71 5.84
CA PRO A 239 1.21 62.99 6.78
C PRO A 239 0.03 62.17 6.12
N SER A 240 -0.85 61.59 6.97
CA SER A 240 -2.31 61.28 6.78
C SER A 240 -2.69 59.90 6.19
N GLY A 241 -3.77 59.19 6.55
CA GLY A 241 -4.96 59.40 7.41
C GLY A 241 -5.63 58.03 7.73
N VAL A 242 -6.35 57.87 8.86
CA VAL A 242 -7.84 57.83 9.03
C VAL A 242 -8.49 56.75 8.14
N GLU A 243 -9.11 55.68 8.64
CA GLU A 243 -10.50 55.61 9.16
C GLU A 243 -10.79 54.38 10.05
N VAL A 244 -11.74 54.59 10.96
CA VAL A 244 -12.59 53.66 11.74
C VAL A 244 -14.02 54.15 11.43
N PRO A 245 -15.06 53.31 11.17
CA PRO A 245 -15.97 52.93 12.27
C PRO A 245 -16.84 51.64 12.15
N ASP A 246 -17.26 51.19 13.34
CA ASP A 246 -18.58 50.70 13.79
C ASP A 246 -19.20 49.39 13.22
N SER A 247 -19.44 48.33 14.01
CA SER A 247 -20.35 48.13 15.16
C SER A 247 -21.78 47.68 14.78
N LEU A 248 -22.15 46.48 15.28
CA LEU A 248 -23.48 46.06 15.85
C LEU A 248 -24.73 45.80 14.97
N MET A 249 -25.24 44.55 15.01
CA MET A 249 -26.64 44.08 15.29
C MET A 249 -26.72 42.54 15.06
N ILE A 250 -27.00 41.64 16.03
CA ILE A 250 -28.23 41.31 16.81
C ILE A 250 -29.21 40.32 16.10
N PHE A 251 -29.30 39.11 16.69
CA PHE A 251 -30.38 38.09 16.79
C PHE A 251 -30.89 37.30 15.56
N LEU A 252 -30.89 35.96 15.69
CA LEU A 252 -32.08 35.09 15.73
C LEU A 252 -31.74 33.65 16.19
N ASP A 253 -32.35 33.24 17.31
CA ASP A 253 -32.92 31.94 17.69
C ASP A 253 -32.10 30.61 17.67
N CYS A 254 -31.83 30.12 18.88
CA CYS A 254 -31.95 28.71 19.29
C CYS A 254 -33.45 28.38 19.47
N PRO A 255 -33.98 27.12 19.45
CA PRO A 255 -33.40 25.95 20.15
C PRO A 255 -33.68 24.54 19.57
N ILE A 256 -33.01 23.53 20.15
CA ILE A 256 -33.51 22.22 20.65
C ILE A 256 -32.47 21.12 20.39
N GLY A 257 -31.95 20.53 21.48
CA GLY A 257 -31.21 19.26 21.42
C GLY A 257 -29.98 19.16 22.30
N ASP A 258 -30.01 19.69 23.53
CA ASP A 258 -28.89 19.59 24.46
C ASP A 258 -29.37 19.10 25.84
N VAL A 259 -29.72 17.80 25.90
CA VAL A 259 -30.00 17.09 27.16
C VAL A 259 -29.44 15.66 27.08
N LEU A 260 -28.19 15.47 26.67
CA LEU A 260 -27.45 14.21 26.95
C LEU A 260 -25.94 14.38 27.20
N CYS A 261 -25.35 15.56 27.04
CA CYS A 261 -23.91 15.78 27.29
C CYS A 261 -23.56 16.13 28.75
N LYS A 262 -24.26 15.55 29.73
CA LYS A 262 -23.87 15.64 31.16
C LYS A 262 -23.92 14.30 31.88
N SER A 263 -23.12 13.36 31.40
CA SER A 263 -22.45 12.39 32.27
C SER A 263 -21.21 11.87 31.53
N GLY A 264 -20.03 12.20 32.03
CA GLY A 264 -18.77 11.72 31.48
C GLY A 264 -18.73 10.19 31.48
N LYS A 265 -18.69 9.61 30.27
CA LYS A 265 -18.15 8.30 29.86
C LYS A 265 -18.59 8.02 28.41
N GLY A 266 -17.66 7.70 27.52
CA GLY A 266 -17.95 7.01 26.26
C GLY A 266 -17.46 7.71 24.98
N SER A 267 -16.18 7.49 24.63
CA SER A 267 -15.59 7.77 23.32
C SER A 267 -16.03 6.78 22.21
N SER A 268 -16.82 5.76 22.54
CA SER A 268 -17.22 4.69 21.61
C SER A 268 -18.34 5.06 20.62
N CYS A 269 -19.17 6.08 20.91
CA CYS A 269 -20.32 6.43 20.05
C CYS A 269 -20.01 7.31 18.83
N MET A 270 -18.81 7.90 18.73
CA MET A 270 -18.52 8.88 17.67
C MET A 270 -18.34 8.26 16.27
N MET A 271 -17.91 7.00 16.16
CA MET A 271 -17.76 6.37 14.84
C MET A 271 -19.10 5.96 14.22
N HIS A 272 -20.11 5.62 15.02
CA HIS A 272 -21.40 5.12 14.50
C HIS A 272 -22.40 6.23 14.14
N THR A 273 -22.22 7.44 14.69
CA THR A 273 -23.01 8.60 14.29
C THR A 273 -22.71 9.08 12.87
N ASN A 274 -21.52 8.75 12.33
CA ASN A 274 -21.17 9.05 10.93
C ASN A 274 -21.83 8.09 9.94
N VAL A 275 -21.99 6.81 10.29
CA VAL A 275 -22.71 5.82 9.46
C VAL A 275 -24.16 6.26 9.22
N CYS A 276 -24.88 6.67 10.28
CA CYS A 276 -26.24 7.19 10.13
C CYS A 276 -26.34 8.56 9.44
N ARG A 277 -25.23 9.26 9.23
CA ARG A 277 -25.22 10.63 8.66
C ARG A 277 -24.89 10.65 7.17
N TYR A 278 -24.22 9.63 6.66
CA TYR A 278 -23.69 9.61 5.29
C TYR A 278 -24.10 8.38 4.45
N THR A 279 -24.67 7.32 5.05
CA THR A 279 -25.13 6.15 4.30
C THR A 279 -26.50 6.41 3.65
N GLU A 280 -26.63 6.13 2.35
CA GLU A 280 -27.89 6.23 1.63
C GLU A 280 -28.92 5.20 2.13
N PRO A 281 -30.23 5.50 2.14
CA PRO A 281 -31.25 4.68 2.80
C PRO A 281 -31.31 3.22 2.33
N GLU A 282 -30.91 2.94 1.09
CA GLU A 282 -30.92 1.60 0.48
C GLU A 282 -29.82 0.67 1.01
N ASN A 283 -28.73 1.21 1.55
CA ASN A 283 -27.59 0.44 2.06
C ASN A 283 -27.55 0.37 3.60
N LEU A 284 -28.40 1.16 4.28
CA LEU A 284 -28.41 1.30 5.73
C LEU A 284 -28.88 0.04 6.47
N ALA A 285 -29.78 -0.74 5.88
CA ALA A 285 -30.32 -1.96 6.48
C ALA A 285 -29.28 -3.10 6.57
N GLU A 286 -28.36 -3.16 5.60
CA GLU A 286 -27.30 -4.18 5.53
C GLU A 286 -26.17 -3.86 6.53
N GLU A 287 -25.76 -2.59 6.64
CA GLU A 287 -24.71 -2.17 7.58
C GLU A 287 -25.14 -2.29 9.05
N LEU A 288 -26.43 -2.10 9.36
CA LEU A 288 -26.94 -2.19 10.73
C LEU A 288 -27.02 -3.64 11.25
N ASN A 289 -27.09 -4.64 10.38
CA ASN A 289 -27.24 -6.05 10.75
C ASN A 289 -25.94 -6.74 11.21
N ASN A 290 -24.76 -6.17 10.94
CA ASN A 290 -23.48 -6.87 11.14
C ASN A 290 -22.76 -6.62 12.49
N ASN A 291 -23.42 -6.06 13.51
CA ASN A 291 -22.76 -5.69 14.78
C ASN A 291 -23.57 -6.12 16.03
N ASP A 292 -23.08 -7.12 16.77
CA ASP A 292 -23.72 -7.72 17.95
C ASP A 292 -23.15 -7.17 19.27
N ASP A 293 -23.40 -5.89 19.56
CA ASP A 293 -23.13 -5.31 20.89
C ASP A 293 -24.43 -4.78 21.52
N SER A 294 -24.72 -5.23 22.74
CA SER A 294 -25.95 -4.94 23.48
C SER A 294 -26.11 -3.45 23.85
N MET A 295 -25.00 -2.70 23.96
CA MET A 295 -25.05 -1.23 24.13
C MET A 295 -25.39 -0.48 22.84
N CYS A 296 -25.22 -1.12 21.67
CA CYS A 296 -25.51 -0.52 20.37
C CYS A 296 -26.99 -0.61 19.97
N GLN A 297 -27.79 -1.55 20.52
CA GLN A 297 -29.19 -1.70 20.11
C GLN A 297 -30.03 -0.43 20.33
N TYR A 298 -29.85 0.27 21.45
CA TYR A 298 -30.57 1.53 21.71
C TYR A 298 -30.18 2.64 20.72
N GLY A 299 -28.91 2.69 20.31
CA GLY A 299 -28.42 3.62 19.29
C GLY A 299 -28.96 3.30 17.90
N LYS A 300 -29.06 2.02 17.54
CA LYS A 300 -29.63 1.56 16.27
C LYS A 300 -31.11 1.90 16.14
N ILE A 301 -31.90 1.68 17.20
CA ILE A 301 -33.33 2.02 17.22
C ILE A 301 -33.52 3.54 17.08
N ALA A 302 -32.79 4.33 17.86
CA ALA A 302 -32.86 5.79 17.80
C ALA A 302 -32.41 6.35 16.43
N GLY A 303 -31.36 5.78 15.84
CA GLY A 303 -30.89 6.14 14.50
C GLY A 303 -31.93 5.81 13.43
N CYS A 304 -32.51 4.60 13.47
CA CYS A 304 -33.52 4.16 12.50
C CYS A 304 -34.77 5.06 12.55
N GLN A 305 -35.27 5.37 13.76
CA GLN A 305 -36.43 6.27 13.94
C GLN A 305 -36.14 7.69 13.42
N ALA A 306 -34.94 8.23 13.63
CA ALA A 306 -34.55 9.54 13.10
C ALA A 306 -34.49 9.61 11.57
N VAL A 307 -34.12 8.51 10.91
CA VAL A 307 -34.13 8.43 9.43
C VAL A 307 -35.55 8.34 8.90
N VAL A 308 -36.46 7.61 9.57
CA VAL A 308 -37.89 7.57 9.21
C VAL A 308 -38.54 8.95 9.33
N GLU A 309 -38.24 9.72 10.37
CA GLU A 309 -38.76 11.09 10.52
C GLU A 309 -38.24 12.03 9.42
N LYS A 310 -36.95 11.93 9.05
CA LYS A 310 -36.39 12.67 7.92
C LYS A 310 -36.99 12.25 6.58
N CYS A 311 -37.25 10.95 6.39
CA CYS A 311 -37.89 10.44 5.19
C CYS A 311 -39.29 11.04 5.02
N LYS A 312 -40.11 11.04 6.07
CA LYS A 312 -41.47 11.60 6.07
C LYS A 312 -41.50 13.12 5.84
N GLY A 313 -40.41 13.82 6.13
CA GLY A 313 -40.25 15.26 5.87
C GLY A 313 -39.63 15.61 4.51
N SER A 314 -39.21 14.61 3.73
CA SER A 314 -38.51 14.80 2.46
C SER A 314 -39.46 14.69 1.27
N ASP A 315 -39.29 15.55 0.28
CA ASP A 315 -39.98 15.50 -1.02
C ASP A 315 -39.32 14.52 -2.01
N LYS A 316 -38.16 13.95 -1.65
CA LYS A 316 -37.40 13.01 -2.49
C LYS A 316 -37.88 11.56 -2.42
N TYR A 317 -38.54 11.17 -1.34
CA TYR A 317 -38.94 9.79 -1.10
C TYR A 317 -40.46 9.66 -1.14
N SER A 318 -40.95 8.55 -1.71
CA SER A 318 -42.39 8.32 -1.69
C SER A 318 -42.84 7.96 -0.28
N GLN A 319 -44.12 8.23 0.03
CA GLN A 319 -44.70 7.81 1.32
C GLN A 319 -44.53 6.29 1.55
N GLN A 320 -44.59 5.51 0.48
CA GLN A 320 -44.43 4.06 0.53
C GLN A 320 -43.00 3.63 0.91
N ASP A 321 -41.98 4.36 0.47
CA ASP A 321 -40.58 4.07 0.85
C ASP A 321 -40.35 4.36 2.34
N CYS A 322 -40.91 5.46 2.83
CA CYS A 322 -40.83 5.81 4.25
C CYS A 322 -41.63 4.86 5.15
N ASP A 323 -42.76 4.34 4.67
CA ASP A 323 -43.55 3.33 5.38
C ASP A 323 -42.82 1.98 5.41
N ASN A 324 -42.16 1.58 4.31
CA ASN A 324 -41.31 0.38 4.27
C ASN A 324 -40.12 0.49 5.25
N LEU A 325 -39.48 1.66 5.30
CA LEU A 325 -38.40 1.92 6.26
C LEU A 325 -38.91 1.87 7.71
N SER A 326 -40.12 2.38 7.98
CA SER A 326 -40.76 2.27 9.30
C SER A 326 -40.96 0.82 9.72
N ILE A 327 -41.40 -0.04 8.80
CA ILE A 327 -41.59 -1.48 9.07
C ILE A 327 -40.25 -2.17 9.41
N VAL A 328 -39.16 -1.78 8.75
CA VAL A 328 -37.80 -2.28 9.05
C VAL A 328 -37.38 -1.85 10.46
N CYS A 329 -37.58 -0.58 10.83
CA CYS A 329 -37.25 -0.09 12.17
C CYS A 329 -38.06 -0.80 13.26
N ASP A 330 -39.36 -1.04 13.03
CA ASP A 330 -40.25 -1.76 13.96
C ASP A 330 -39.82 -3.23 14.13
N ALA A 331 -39.31 -3.86 13.06
CA ALA A 331 -38.79 -5.22 13.09
C ALA A 331 -37.46 -5.32 13.88
N ILE A 332 -36.57 -4.34 13.72
CA ILE A 332 -35.33 -4.21 14.51
C ILE A 332 -35.67 -4.03 16.00
N GLU A 333 -36.63 -3.16 16.33
CA GLU A 333 -37.09 -2.94 17.71
C GLU A 333 -37.73 -4.20 18.31
N SER A 334 -38.37 -5.03 17.48
CA SER A 334 -39.00 -6.28 17.89
C SER A 334 -38.05 -7.49 17.90
N GLY A 335 -36.79 -7.33 17.49
CA GLY A 335 -35.83 -8.43 17.37
C GLY A 335 -36.17 -9.47 16.29
N ILE A 336 -36.95 -9.07 15.27
CA ILE A 336 -37.38 -9.95 14.16
C ILE A 336 -36.54 -9.62 12.93
N VAL A 337 -35.84 -10.62 12.39
CA VAL A 337 -35.14 -10.50 11.09
C VAL A 337 -36.17 -10.68 9.97
N PRO A 338 -36.45 -9.65 9.13
CA PRO A 338 -37.39 -9.81 8.04
C PRO A 338 -36.76 -10.58 6.87
N ASP A 339 -37.44 -11.62 6.38
CA ASP A 339 -37.07 -12.35 5.16
C ASP A 339 -37.63 -11.60 3.93
N PHE A 340 -36.77 -10.81 3.28
CA PHE A 340 -37.12 -10.10 2.04
C PHE A 340 -36.92 -11.01 0.83
N LYS A 341 -38.02 -11.55 0.30
CA LYS A 341 -38.00 -12.17 -1.05
C LYS A 341 -37.91 -11.10 -2.13
N THR A 342 -36.78 -11.06 -2.82
CA THR A 342 -36.54 -10.26 -4.03
C THR A 342 -37.57 -10.59 -5.12
N PRO A 343 -38.11 -9.61 -5.87
CA PRO A 343 -38.94 -9.88 -7.04
C PRO A 343 -38.16 -10.65 -8.09
N SER A 344 -38.74 -11.74 -8.58
CA SER A 344 -38.13 -12.63 -9.59
C SER A 344 -37.77 -11.88 -10.88
N GLU A 345 -36.47 -11.87 -11.18
CA GLU A 345 -35.84 -11.39 -12.41
C GLU A 345 -36.33 -12.19 -13.64
N PRO A 346 -36.56 -11.56 -14.81
CA PRO A 346 -37.07 -12.25 -15.99
C PRO A 346 -36.06 -13.26 -16.55
N GLU A 347 -36.57 -14.48 -16.83
CA GLU A 347 -35.81 -15.63 -17.34
C GLU A 347 -34.91 -15.30 -18.54
N GLN A 348 -33.59 -15.31 -18.34
CA GLN A 348 -32.61 -15.45 -19.41
C GLN A 348 -32.47 -16.93 -19.83
N PRO A 349 -32.22 -17.21 -21.12
CA PRO A 349 -32.22 -18.56 -21.65
C PRO A 349 -30.99 -19.35 -21.18
N SER A 350 -31.26 -20.57 -20.72
CA SER A 350 -30.33 -21.54 -20.15
C SER A 350 -29.02 -21.70 -20.93
N THR A 351 -27.90 -21.46 -20.26
CA THR A 351 -26.56 -21.93 -20.67
C THR A 351 -25.92 -22.75 -19.55
N SER A 352 -25.27 -23.84 -20.00
CA SER A 352 -24.24 -24.67 -19.36
C SER A 352 -24.21 -24.76 -17.83
N VAL A 353 -24.29 -26.00 -17.31
CA VAL A 353 -23.93 -26.40 -15.95
C VAL A 353 -22.65 -25.67 -15.50
N VAL A 354 -22.81 -24.60 -14.73
CA VAL A 354 -21.71 -23.90 -14.07
C VAL A 354 -21.29 -24.82 -12.94
N SER A 355 -20.14 -25.48 -13.11
CA SER A 355 -19.47 -26.16 -12.00
C SER A 355 -19.22 -25.11 -10.92
N ASN A 356 -19.77 -25.31 -9.72
CA ASN A 356 -19.47 -24.47 -8.56
C ASN A 356 -17.95 -24.27 -8.47
N PRO A 357 -17.47 -23.03 -8.31
CA PRO A 357 -16.04 -22.78 -8.19
C PRO A 357 -15.50 -23.63 -7.04
N THR A 358 -14.51 -24.48 -7.35
CA THR A 358 -13.84 -25.27 -6.32
C THR A 358 -13.07 -24.31 -5.42
N ASN A 359 -13.25 -24.45 -4.10
CA ASN A 359 -12.51 -23.64 -3.13
C ASN A 359 -11.00 -23.84 -3.35
N PRO A 360 -10.19 -22.79 -3.10
CA PRO A 360 -8.75 -22.91 -3.20
C PRO A 360 -8.24 -24.00 -2.24
N LEU A 361 -7.13 -24.64 -2.63
CA LEU A 361 -6.41 -25.56 -1.74
C LEU A 361 -5.32 -24.78 -1.01
N THR A 362 -5.18 -25.06 0.28
CA THR A 362 -4.05 -24.65 1.10
C THR A 362 -2.75 -25.34 0.64
N PRO A 363 -1.54 -24.89 1.07
CA PRO A 363 -0.27 -25.53 0.69
C PRO A 363 -0.18 -27.01 1.12
N SER A 364 -0.88 -27.40 2.18
CA SER A 364 -1.02 -28.80 2.61
C SER A 364 -1.97 -29.63 1.72
N GLY A 365 -2.67 -28.99 0.78
CA GLY A 365 -3.65 -29.62 -0.11
C GLY A 365 -5.05 -29.77 0.49
N VAL A 366 -5.31 -29.14 1.64
CA VAL A 366 -6.63 -29.11 2.27
C VAL A 366 -7.48 -28.03 1.61
N GLU A 367 -8.72 -28.35 1.25
CA GLU A 367 -9.70 -27.39 0.73
C GLU A 367 -10.02 -26.33 1.78
N VAL A 368 -9.94 -25.05 1.40
CA VAL A 368 -10.22 -23.93 2.31
C VAL A 368 -11.71 -23.95 2.70
N PRO A 369 -12.04 -24.01 4.01
CA PRO A 369 -13.41 -23.89 4.50
C PRO A 369 -14.06 -22.55 4.10
N ASP A 370 -15.37 -22.57 3.82
CA ASP A 370 -16.13 -21.37 3.44
C ASP A 370 -16.02 -20.25 4.48
N SER A 371 -15.99 -20.61 5.77
CA SER A 371 -15.79 -19.66 6.87
C SER A 371 -14.46 -18.91 6.81
N LEU A 372 -13.43 -19.48 6.18
CA LEU A 372 -12.12 -18.84 6.00
C LEU A 372 -12.00 -18.08 4.67
N MET A 373 -12.93 -18.27 3.73
CA MET A 373 -12.92 -17.57 2.44
C MET A 373 -13.08 -16.06 2.59
N ILE A 374 -13.68 -15.59 3.68
CA ILE A 374 -13.78 -14.17 4.03
C ILE A 374 -12.41 -13.49 4.17
N PHE A 375 -11.31 -14.22 4.38
CA PHE A 375 -9.98 -13.62 4.43
C PHE A 375 -9.30 -13.55 3.05
N LEU A 376 -9.82 -14.29 2.08
CA LEU A 376 -9.31 -14.40 0.71
C LEU A 376 -10.17 -13.60 -0.29
N ASP A 377 -11.17 -12.86 0.19
CA ASP A 377 -12.15 -12.10 -0.60
C ASP A 377 -11.62 -10.75 -1.12
N CYS A 378 -10.32 -10.49 -1.03
CA CYS A 378 -9.76 -9.23 -1.49
C CYS A 378 -9.81 -9.10 -3.02
N PRO A 379 -10.15 -7.89 -3.53
CA PRO A 379 -10.03 -7.61 -4.96
C PRO A 379 -8.61 -7.86 -5.46
N ILE A 380 -8.50 -8.27 -6.73
CA ILE A 380 -7.22 -8.50 -7.38
C ILE A 380 -6.40 -7.19 -7.33
N GLY A 381 -5.18 -7.26 -6.80
CA GLY A 381 -4.27 -6.12 -6.65
C GLY A 381 -4.44 -5.29 -5.38
N ASP A 382 -5.44 -5.57 -4.54
CA ASP A 382 -5.76 -4.72 -3.38
C ASP A 382 -4.88 -5.04 -2.17
N VAL A 383 -3.74 -4.35 -2.09
CA VAL A 383 -2.77 -4.63 -1.04
C VAL A 383 -3.24 -4.12 0.33
N LEU A 384 -4.03 -3.04 0.38
CA LEU A 384 -4.60 -2.55 1.64
C LEU A 384 -5.60 -3.55 2.20
N CYS A 385 -6.49 -4.10 1.36
CA CYS A 385 -7.37 -5.18 1.76
C CYS A 385 -6.59 -6.38 2.26
N LYS A 386 -5.59 -6.85 1.49
CA LYS A 386 -4.77 -8.01 1.89
C LYS A 386 -4.06 -7.80 3.22
N SER A 387 -3.50 -6.61 3.45
CA SER A 387 -2.86 -6.26 4.72
C SER A 387 -3.89 -6.25 5.86
N GLY A 388 -5.07 -5.66 5.65
CA GLY A 388 -6.13 -5.59 6.66
C GLY A 388 -6.68 -6.98 7.01
N LYS A 389 -7.03 -7.79 6.00
CA LYS A 389 -7.48 -9.17 6.18
C LYS A 389 -6.37 -10.05 6.78
N GLY A 390 -5.11 -9.82 6.42
CA GLY A 390 -3.96 -10.50 7.02
C GLY A 390 -3.86 -10.27 8.53
N SER A 391 -3.95 -9.01 8.96
CA SER A 391 -3.96 -8.66 10.38
C SER A 391 -5.18 -9.24 11.11
N SER A 392 -6.37 -9.12 10.53
CA SER A 392 -7.60 -9.67 11.11
C SER A 392 -7.54 -11.21 11.21
N CYS A 393 -7.10 -11.89 10.16
CA CYS A 393 -6.92 -13.34 10.13
C CYS A 393 -6.01 -13.80 11.27
N MET A 394 -4.83 -13.18 11.39
CA MET A 394 -3.89 -13.49 12.47
C MET A 394 -4.49 -13.29 13.86
N MET A 395 -5.31 -12.24 14.05
CA MET A 395 -6.02 -12.03 15.32
C MET A 395 -7.04 -13.15 15.60
N HIS A 396 -7.74 -13.66 14.59
CA HIS A 396 -8.72 -14.74 14.76
C HIS A 396 -8.08 -16.13 14.93
N THR A 397 -6.84 -16.33 14.46
CA THR A 397 -6.10 -17.59 14.73
C THR A 397 -5.84 -17.85 16.22
N ASN A 398 -6.02 -16.85 17.07
CA ASN A 398 -5.88 -16.98 18.51
C ASN A 398 -6.78 -18.09 19.09
N VAL A 399 -7.99 -18.31 18.55
CA VAL A 399 -8.87 -19.42 18.99
C VAL A 399 -8.18 -20.77 18.77
N CYS A 400 -7.55 -20.95 17.61
CA CYS A 400 -6.81 -22.15 17.26
C CYS A 400 -5.50 -22.33 18.04
N ARG A 401 -4.91 -21.24 18.52
CA ARG A 401 -3.63 -21.27 19.20
C ARG A 401 -3.75 -21.50 20.70
N TYR A 402 -4.80 -20.97 21.31
CA TYR A 402 -4.88 -20.84 22.77
C TYR A 402 -6.02 -21.61 23.41
N THR A 403 -7.01 -22.10 22.64
CA THR A 403 -8.04 -22.96 23.22
C THR A 403 -7.51 -24.37 23.41
N GLU A 404 -7.69 -24.91 24.63
CA GLU A 404 -7.32 -26.30 24.92
C GLU A 404 -8.00 -27.26 23.93
N PRO A 405 -7.33 -28.33 23.48
CA PRO A 405 -7.87 -29.24 22.45
C PRO A 405 -9.26 -29.78 22.77
N GLU A 406 -9.58 -29.96 24.06
CA GLU A 406 -10.87 -30.47 24.55
C GLU A 406 -12.02 -29.48 24.35
N ASN A 407 -11.73 -28.17 24.38
CA ASN A 407 -12.71 -27.08 24.28
C ASN A 407 -12.69 -26.38 22.91
N LEU A 408 -11.71 -26.69 22.06
CA LEU A 408 -11.48 -25.99 20.78
C LEU A 408 -12.70 -26.06 19.83
N ALA A 409 -13.40 -27.19 19.78
CA ALA A 409 -14.59 -27.33 18.94
C ALA A 409 -15.73 -26.41 19.39
N GLU A 410 -15.96 -26.32 20.70
CA GLU A 410 -16.99 -25.47 21.29
C GLU A 410 -16.65 -24.00 21.07
N GLU A 411 -15.39 -23.61 21.33
CA GLU A 411 -14.95 -22.22 21.17
C GLU A 411 -15.00 -21.76 19.72
N LEU A 412 -14.58 -22.59 18.76
CA LEU A 412 -14.70 -22.28 17.33
C LEU A 412 -16.17 -22.03 16.95
N ASN A 413 -17.09 -22.88 17.41
CA ASN A 413 -18.51 -22.74 17.15
C ASN A 413 -19.11 -21.48 17.83
N ASN A 414 -18.71 -21.18 19.06
CA ASN A 414 -19.13 -19.97 19.79
C ASN A 414 -18.65 -18.68 19.11
N ASN A 415 -17.51 -18.74 18.41
CA ASN A 415 -16.98 -17.63 17.61
C ASN A 415 -17.53 -17.61 16.17
N GLY A 416 -18.53 -18.45 15.84
CA GLY A 416 -19.18 -18.48 14.53
C GLY A 416 -18.37 -19.17 13.43
N TRP A 417 -17.33 -19.93 13.76
CA TRP A 417 -16.52 -20.65 12.77
C TRP A 417 -17.16 -21.97 12.36
N GLU A 418 -17.55 -22.07 11.09
CA GLU A 418 -17.98 -23.35 10.51
C GLU A 418 -16.75 -24.19 10.13
N ILE A 419 -16.45 -25.23 10.92
CA ILE A 419 -15.31 -26.13 10.68
C ILE A 419 -15.55 -27.14 9.54
N GLY A 420 -16.80 -27.30 9.10
CA GLY A 420 -17.20 -28.20 8.04
C GLY A 420 -16.88 -29.67 8.33
N LYS A 421 -16.17 -30.33 7.41
CA LYS A 421 -15.79 -31.75 7.52
C LYS A 421 -14.41 -31.97 8.14
N LEU A 422 -13.69 -30.90 8.49
CA LEU A 422 -12.35 -30.99 9.05
C LEU A 422 -12.44 -31.34 10.54
N SER A 423 -11.42 -32.05 11.06
CA SER A 423 -11.21 -32.05 12.50
C SER A 423 -10.80 -30.65 12.98
N THR A 424 -10.94 -30.36 14.27
CA THR A 424 -10.49 -29.08 14.86
C THR A 424 -9.02 -28.80 14.56
N GLU A 425 -8.16 -29.80 14.68
CA GLU A 425 -6.73 -29.68 14.34
C GLU A 425 -6.50 -29.37 12.86
N GLN A 426 -7.22 -30.05 11.96
CA GLN A 426 -7.11 -29.81 10.52
C GLN A 426 -7.63 -28.42 10.15
N PHE A 427 -8.73 -27.99 10.75
CA PHE A 427 -9.28 -26.65 10.57
C PHE A 427 -8.26 -25.59 11.00
N CYS A 428 -7.64 -25.77 12.17
CA CYS A 428 -6.65 -24.82 12.66
C CYS A 428 -5.37 -24.80 11.81
N SER A 429 -4.91 -25.95 11.32
CA SER A 429 -3.81 -25.99 10.34
C SER A 429 -4.18 -25.22 9.07
N ALA A 430 -5.39 -25.45 8.54
CA ALA A 430 -5.90 -24.73 7.38
C ALA A 430 -6.03 -23.22 7.66
N PHE A 431 -6.43 -22.81 8.86
CA PHE A 431 -6.54 -21.41 9.27
C PHE A 431 -5.19 -20.69 9.21
N TYR A 432 -4.14 -21.25 9.83
CA TYR A 432 -2.81 -20.65 9.73
C TYR A 432 -2.31 -20.57 8.29
N GLU A 433 -2.51 -21.64 7.51
CA GLU A 433 -2.12 -21.68 6.10
C GLU A 433 -2.89 -20.62 5.27
N VAL A 434 -4.18 -20.43 5.53
CA VAL A 434 -4.97 -19.37 4.90
C VAL A 434 -4.40 -18.00 5.26
N CYS A 435 -4.09 -17.72 6.53
CA CYS A 435 -3.54 -16.42 6.92
C CYS A 435 -2.19 -16.13 6.24
N ASP A 436 -1.32 -17.13 6.12
CA ASP A 436 -0.04 -17.01 5.40
C ASP A 436 -0.23 -16.84 3.89
N MET A 437 -1.31 -17.40 3.35
CA MET A 437 -1.64 -17.27 1.93
C MET A 437 -2.18 -15.89 1.57
N ILE A 438 -2.85 -15.13 2.44
CA ILE A 438 -3.58 -13.89 2.09
C ILE A 438 -2.74 -12.94 1.20
N ASN A 439 -1.48 -12.71 1.57
CA ASN A 439 -0.62 -11.79 0.83
C ASN A 439 -0.30 -12.29 -0.59
N ASN A 440 -0.16 -13.61 -0.74
CA ASN A 440 0.20 -14.27 -1.99
C ASN A 440 -1.01 -14.80 -2.77
N TYR A 441 -2.18 -14.85 -2.14
CA TYR A 441 -3.40 -15.35 -2.75
C TYR A 441 -3.89 -14.33 -3.76
N GLU A 442 -4.27 -14.85 -4.91
CA GLU A 442 -4.58 -14.05 -6.07
C GLU A 442 -5.88 -14.57 -6.62
N SER A 443 -6.99 -13.91 -6.26
CA SER A 443 -8.34 -14.32 -6.62
C SER A 443 -8.45 -14.63 -8.12
N PRO A 444 -9.18 -15.69 -8.50
CA PRO A 444 -9.33 -16.05 -9.90
C PRO A 444 -10.00 -14.92 -10.67
N LEU A 445 -9.53 -14.68 -11.90
CA LEU A 445 -10.06 -13.62 -12.75
C LEU A 445 -11.50 -13.95 -13.19
N THR A 446 -12.44 -13.07 -12.90
CA THR A 446 -13.86 -13.23 -13.26
C THR A 446 -14.29 -12.31 -14.41
N ASP A 447 -15.45 -12.59 -15.01
CA ASP A 447 -15.99 -11.73 -16.07
C ASP A 447 -16.39 -10.35 -15.53
N ASN A 448 -16.83 -10.29 -14.27
CA ASN A 448 -17.05 -9.03 -13.58
C ASN A 448 -15.74 -8.23 -13.46
N ASP A 449 -14.59 -8.89 -13.32
CA ASP A 449 -13.32 -8.18 -13.26
C ASP A 449 -12.93 -7.51 -14.58
N VAL A 450 -13.27 -8.15 -15.69
CA VAL A 450 -12.86 -7.71 -17.03
C VAL A 450 -13.87 -6.75 -17.65
N TYR A 451 -15.17 -6.97 -17.46
CA TYR A 451 -16.22 -6.26 -18.21
C TYR A 451 -17.02 -5.24 -17.39
N ASN A 452 -17.01 -5.30 -16.05
CA ASN A 452 -17.66 -4.30 -15.22
C ASN A 452 -16.69 -3.16 -14.90
N TYR A 453 -16.63 -2.18 -15.81
CA TYR A 453 -15.75 -1.03 -15.66
C TYR A 453 -16.16 -0.12 -14.48
N GLU A 454 -17.47 -0.02 -14.19
CA GLU A 454 -18.01 0.86 -13.16
C GLU A 454 -17.42 0.57 -11.77
N LYS A 455 -17.10 -0.69 -11.47
CA LYS A 455 -16.51 -1.08 -10.17
C LYS A 455 -15.15 -0.40 -9.88
N TYR A 456 -14.48 0.13 -10.90
CA TYR A 456 -13.22 0.86 -10.77
C TYR A 456 -13.41 2.38 -10.57
N PHE A 457 -14.63 2.91 -10.81
CA PHE A 457 -14.93 4.36 -10.77
C PHE A 457 -15.79 4.76 -9.55
N VAL A 458 -15.81 3.94 -8.50
CA VAL A 458 -16.65 4.16 -7.30
C VAL A 458 -16.07 5.24 -6.36
N CYS A 459 -14.87 5.75 -6.64
CA CYS A 459 -14.21 6.74 -5.79
C CYS A 459 -14.69 8.16 -6.07
N ASN A 460 -14.75 8.99 -5.03
CA ASN A 460 -14.85 10.43 -5.21
C ASN A 460 -13.61 10.97 -5.95
N VAL A 461 -13.79 12.01 -6.75
CA VAL A 461 -12.69 12.63 -7.53
C VAL A 461 -11.59 13.20 -6.62
N ASP A 462 -11.92 13.53 -5.38
CA ASP A 462 -10.97 14.08 -4.39
C ASP A 462 -10.36 13.00 -3.47
N ASP A 463 -10.81 11.74 -3.54
CA ASP A 463 -10.28 10.65 -2.71
C ASP A 463 -9.12 9.95 -3.42
N THR A 464 -7.94 10.57 -3.32
CA THR A 464 -6.70 10.10 -3.96
C THR A 464 -6.29 8.70 -3.50
N MET A 465 -6.55 8.36 -2.23
CA MET A 465 -6.29 7.02 -1.67
C MET A 465 -7.17 5.96 -2.33
N CYS A 466 -8.46 6.23 -2.45
CA CYS A 466 -9.40 5.34 -3.13
C CYS A 466 -9.01 5.18 -4.61
N GLN A 467 -8.73 6.28 -5.32
CA GLN A 467 -8.32 6.24 -6.73
C GLN A 467 -7.06 5.42 -6.94
N TYR A 468 -6.03 5.64 -6.12
CA TYR A 468 -4.79 4.87 -6.17
C TYR A 468 -5.04 3.36 -5.98
N GLY A 469 -5.89 3.00 -5.00
CA GLY A 469 -6.33 1.61 -4.81
C GLY A 469 -7.02 1.04 -6.04
N LYS A 470 -7.96 1.78 -6.64
CA LYS A 470 -8.67 1.33 -7.86
C LYS A 470 -7.76 1.21 -9.08
N ILE A 471 -6.81 2.12 -9.26
CA ILE A 471 -5.81 2.07 -10.34
C ILE A 471 -4.95 0.82 -10.18
N THR A 472 -4.40 0.60 -8.99
CA THR A 472 -3.56 -0.57 -8.68
C THR A 472 -4.33 -1.87 -8.90
N ASN A 473 -5.58 -1.94 -8.42
CA ASN A 473 -6.45 -3.09 -8.62
C ASN A 473 -6.72 -3.34 -10.11
N CYS A 474 -7.08 -2.30 -10.86
CA CYS A 474 -7.36 -2.39 -12.28
C CYS A 474 -6.14 -2.88 -13.08
N GLN A 475 -4.95 -2.32 -12.80
CA GLN A 475 -3.72 -2.73 -13.46
C GLN A 475 -3.37 -4.20 -13.19
N ALA A 476 -3.51 -4.67 -11.95
CA ALA A 476 -3.30 -6.07 -11.62
C ALA A 476 -4.28 -7.00 -12.37
N VAL A 477 -5.54 -6.57 -12.55
CA VAL A 477 -6.53 -7.30 -13.36
C VAL A 477 -6.11 -7.32 -14.84
N VAL A 478 -5.59 -6.22 -15.39
CA VAL A 478 -5.07 -6.17 -16.78
C VAL A 478 -3.92 -7.15 -16.98
N GLU A 479 -2.97 -7.22 -16.04
CA GLU A 479 -1.85 -8.15 -16.12
C GLU A 479 -2.33 -9.60 -16.14
N LYS A 480 -3.26 -9.95 -15.24
CA LYS A 480 -3.91 -11.27 -15.23
C LYS A 480 -4.70 -11.55 -16.50
N CYS A 481 -5.44 -10.56 -17.01
CA CYS A 481 -6.22 -10.68 -18.24
C CYS A 481 -5.32 -11.05 -19.41
N LYS A 482 -4.20 -10.31 -19.58
CA LYS A 482 -3.21 -10.57 -20.65
C LYS A 482 -2.52 -11.93 -20.52
N GLY A 483 -2.42 -12.46 -19.31
CA GLY A 483 -1.89 -13.81 -19.05
C GLY A 483 -2.91 -14.94 -19.22
N SER A 484 -4.19 -14.63 -19.41
CA SER A 484 -5.28 -15.60 -19.45
C SER A 484 -5.67 -15.96 -20.87
N ASP A 485 -5.81 -17.26 -21.16
CA ASP A 485 -6.34 -17.75 -22.43
C ASP A 485 -7.88 -17.57 -22.55
N LYS A 486 -8.55 -17.17 -21.45
CA LYS A 486 -10.01 -17.02 -21.40
C LYS A 486 -10.49 -15.74 -22.09
N TYR A 487 -9.72 -14.66 -21.99
CA TYR A 487 -10.12 -13.33 -22.44
C TYR A 487 -9.39 -12.95 -23.72
N SER A 488 -10.07 -12.20 -24.61
CA SER A 488 -9.42 -11.75 -25.83
C SER A 488 -8.42 -10.64 -25.52
N GLN A 489 -7.33 -10.56 -26.31
CA GLN A 489 -6.37 -9.46 -26.16
C GLN A 489 -7.04 -8.08 -26.26
N GLN A 490 -8.07 -7.96 -27.10
CA GLN A 490 -8.84 -6.72 -27.26
C GLN A 490 -9.59 -6.35 -25.99
N ASP A 491 -10.18 -7.30 -25.27
CA ASP A 491 -10.87 -7.03 -24.00
C ASP A 491 -9.88 -6.55 -22.94
N CYS A 492 -8.71 -7.19 -22.86
CA CYS A 492 -7.65 -6.77 -21.93
C CYS A 492 -7.07 -5.40 -22.28
N ASP A 493 -6.99 -5.06 -23.58
CA ASP A 493 -6.54 -3.75 -24.05
C ASP A 493 -7.60 -2.67 -23.75
N ASN A 494 -8.90 -2.98 -23.89
CA ASN A 494 -9.98 -2.10 -23.47
C ASN A 494 -9.93 -1.84 -21.96
N LEU A 495 -9.75 -2.89 -21.14
CA LEU A 495 -9.59 -2.72 -19.69
C LEU A 495 -8.36 -1.87 -19.35
N SER A 496 -7.25 -1.99 -20.09
CA SER A 496 -6.08 -1.12 -19.92
C SER A 496 -6.42 0.36 -20.11
N ILE A 497 -7.23 0.68 -21.14
CA ILE A 497 -7.70 2.05 -21.40
C ILE A 497 -8.61 2.54 -20.26
N VAL A 498 -9.42 1.64 -19.69
CA VAL A 498 -10.26 1.95 -18.52
C VAL A 498 -9.39 2.30 -17.31
N CYS A 499 -8.35 1.53 -17.02
CA CYS A 499 -7.45 1.81 -15.90
C CYS A 499 -6.77 3.18 -16.02
N ASP A 500 -6.30 3.53 -17.22
CA ASP A 500 -5.68 4.83 -17.51
C ASP A 500 -6.65 6.01 -17.35
N ALA A 501 -7.96 5.77 -17.41
CA ALA A 501 -9.00 6.79 -17.32
C ALA A 501 -9.51 7.03 -15.88
N ILE A 502 -9.13 6.21 -14.89
CA ILE A 502 -9.64 6.30 -13.51
C ILE A 502 -9.36 7.68 -12.89
N GLU A 503 -8.15 8.23 -13.07
CA GLU A 503 -7.79 9.57 -12.55
C GLU A 503 -8.68 10.68 -13.11
N SER A 504 -9.21 10.50 -14.32
CA SER A 504 -10.10 11.48 -14.93
C SER A 504 -11.55 11.38 -14.43
N GLY A 505 -11.92 10.27 -13.80
CA GLY A 505 -13.30 9.94 -13.42
C GLY A 505 -14.25 9.68 -14.61
N ILE A 506 -13.76 9.72 -15.85
CA ILE A 506 -14.58 9.53 -17.06
C ILE A 506 -14.43 8.09 -17.56
N ILE A 507 -15.53 7.34 -17.57
CA ILE A 507 -15.55 5.98 -18.13
C ILE A 507 -15.43 6.06 -19.66
N PRO A 508 -14.43 5.41 -20.28
CA PRO A 508 -14.30 5.37 -21.73
C PRO A 508 -15.50 4.67 -22.37
N ASN A 509 -16.09 5.30 -23.40
CA ASN A 509 -17.16 4.69 -24.18
C ASN A 509 -16.57 3.85 -25.32
N PHE A 510 -16.64 2.53 -25.19
CA PHE A 510 -16.31 1.58 -26.25
C PHE A 510 -17.60 1.27 -27.02
N GLU A 511 -18.14 2.22 -27.77
CA GLU A 511 -19.25 1.90 -28.66
C GLU A 511 -18.80 0.74 -29.56
N GLU A 512 -19.60 -0.34 -29.57
CA GLU A 512 -19.37 -1.49 -30.43
C GLU A 512 -19.12 -0.97 -31.84
N THR A 513 -17.87 -1.07 -32.30
CA THR A 513 -17.53 -0.79 -33.69
C THR A 513 -18.49 -1.62 -34.52
N THR A 514 -19.50 -0.93 -35.08
CA THR A 514 -20.55 -1.53 -35.88
C THR A 514 -19.82 -2.36 -36.90
N THR A 515 -20.05 -3.67 -36.88
CA THR A 515 -19.46 -4.60 -37.84
C THR A 515 -19.91 -4.14 -39.21
N ILE A 516 -19.08 -3.33 -39.89
CA ILE A 516 -19.31 -2.98 -41.27
C ILE A 516 -19.26 -4.32 -41.99
N PRO A 517 -20.35 -4.77 -42.65
CA PRO A 517 -20.35 -6.03 -43.36
C PRO A 517 -19.20 -5.95 -44.36
N ILE A 518 -18.22 -6.83 -44.18
CA ILE A 518 -17.13 -6.98 -45.14
C ILE A 518 -17.78 -7.57 -46.38
N THR A 519 -18.23 -6.70 -47.29
CA THR A 519 -18.55 -7.10 -48.66
C THR A 519 -17.26 -7.67 -49.22
N SER A 520 -17.23 -8.97 -49.48
CA SER A 520 -16.06 -9.68 -49.96
C SER A 520 -15.61 -9.11 -51.31
N TYR A 521 -14.66 -8.18 -51.26
CA TYR A 521 -13.94 -7.74 -52.45
C TYR A 521 -12.88 -8.80 -52.74
N ILE A 522 -13.18 -9.71 -53.65
CA ILE A 522 -12.23 -10.68 -54.21
C ILE A 522 -11.12 -9.86 -54.90
N PRO A 523 -9.86 -9.86 -54.41
CA PRO A 523 -8.78 -9.19 -55.11
C PRO A 523 -8.46 -10.00 -56.37
N THR A 524 -8.52 -9.34 -57.52
CA THR A 524 -8.02 -9.88 -58.79
C THR A 524 -6.51 -10.16 -58.65
N PRO A 525 -6.02 -11.37 -58.96
CA PRO A 525 -4.62 -11.72 -58.73
C PRO A 525 -3.72 -10.90 -59.66
N THR A 526 -2.83 -10.11 -59.08
CA THR A 526 -1.74 -9.44 -59.80
C THR A 526 -0.59 -10.41 -59.95
N THR A 527 -0.34 -10.82 -61.20
CA THR A 527 0.75 -11.72 -61.61
C THR A 527 2.10 -11.10 -61.29
N THR A 528 2.77 -11.61 -60.26
CA THR A 528 4.18 -11.30 -59.98
C THR A 528 5.05 -12.36 -60.66
N SER A 529 5.76 -11.96 -61.71
CA SER A 529 6.69 -12.80 -62.45
C SER A 529 7.97 -13.03 -61.64
N ILE A 530 8.09 -14.23 -61.06
CA ILE A 530 9.32 -14.68 -60.39
C ILE A 530 10.33 -15.11 -61.46
N LYS A 531 11.43 -14.37 -61.59
CA LYS A 531 12.61 -14.78 -62.37
C LYS A 531 13.42 -15.82 -61.57
N THR A 532 13.28 -17.08 -61.94
CA THR A 532 14.09 -18.19 -61.40
C THR A 532 15.54 -18.08 -61.88
N ILE A 533 16.48 -17.81 -60.96
CA ILE A 533 17.92 -17.92 -61.22
C ILE A 533 18.37 -19.33 -60.86
N ASN A 534 18.57 -20.17 -61.87
CA ASN A 534 19.14 -21.51 -61.72
C ASN A 534 20.63 -21.42 -61.36
N LYS A 535 21.00 -21.77 -60.12
CA LYS A 535 22.39 -22.00 -59.73
C LYS A 535 22.68 -23.50 -59.75
N LYS A 536 23.51 -23.92 -60.71
CA LYS A 536 24.05 -25.28 -60.84
C LYS A 536 24.79 -25.71 -59.57
N THR A 537 24.32 -26.75 -58.91
CA THR A 537 25.06 -27.46 -57.86
C THR A 537 25.77 -28.67 -58.48
N LYS A 538 27.10 -28.73 -58.30
CA LYS A 538 27.98 -29.77 -58.83
C LYS A 538 27.92 -30.99 -57.91
N THR A 539 27.46 -32.12 -58.45
CA THR A 539 27.38 -33.41 -57.74
C THR A 539 28.77 -34.06 -57.69
N THR A 540 29.26 -34.40 -56.50
CA THR A 540 30.41 -35.29 -56.32
C THR A 540 29.92 -36.57 -55.66
N LYS A 541 30.06 -37.70 -56.35
CA LYS A 541 29.77 -39.04 -55.84
C LYS A 541 30.94 -39.53 -54.99
N THR A 542 30.65 -40.01 -53.79
CA THR A 542 31.51 -40.97 -53.09
C THR A 542 30.62 -42.05 -52.46
N LYS A 543 30.83 -43.30 -52.87
CA LYS A 543 30.30 -44.51 -52.20
C LYS A 543 30.99 -44.67 -50.85
N THR A 544 30.30 -45.15 -49.81
CA THR A 544 30.67 -46.33 -48.97
C THR A 544 29.60 -46.57 -47.88
N THR A 545 29.14 -47.83 -47.83
CA THR A 545 28.64 -48.75 -46.78
C THR A 545 28.03 -48.31 -45.44
N LYS A 546 26.94 -49.03 -45.09
CA LYS A 546 26.10 -49.14 -43.86
C LYS A 546 26.75 -48.82 -42.49
N CYS A 547 26.03 -48.07 -41.65
CA CYS A 547 25.53 -48.49 -40.32
C CYS A 547 24.62 -47.38 -39.71
N GLN A 548 23.50 -47.77 -39.09
CA GLN A 548 22.55 -46.87 -38.42
C GLN A 548 23.17 -46.25 -37.15
N LYS A 549 22.94 -44.95 -36.93
CA LYS A 549 23.12 -44.29 -35.63
C LYS A 549 22.18 -43.07 -35.53
N GLU A 550 21.26 -43.09 -34.59
CA GLU A 550 20.41 -41.94 -34.26
C GLU A 550 21.25 -40.81 -33.65
N THR A 551 21.02 -39.59 -34.13
CA THR A 551 21.67 -38.37 -33.62
C THR A 551 20.56 -37.46 -33.11
N VAL A 552 20.48 -37.26 -31.79
CA VAL A 552 19.60 -36.26 -31.19
C VAL A 552 20.31 -34.90 -31.24
N THR A 553 19.66 -33.93 -31.86
CA THR A 553 20.17 -32.55 -31.97
C THR A 553 19.54 -31.71 -30.88
N ILE A 554 20.34 -31.17 -29.96
CA ILE A 554 19.87 -30.18 -28.98
C ILE A 554 20.35 -28.81 -29.44
N THR A 555 19.39 -27.91 -29.70
CA THR A 555 19.63 -26.52 -30.10
C THR A 555 19.65 -25.64 -28.87
N THR A 556 20.73 -24.89 -28.65
CA THR A 556 20.78 -23.89 -27.58
C THR A 556 21.04 -22.51 -28.19
N THR A 557 20.07 -21.61 -28.00
CA THR A 557 20.07 -20.25 -28.54
C THR A 557 20.72 -19.30 -27.52
N LYS A 558 21.69 -18.50 -27.94
CA LYS A 558 22.17 -17.35 -27.15
C LYS A 558 22.06 -16.08 -27.97
N PHE A 559 21.39 -15.08 -27.40
CA PHE A 559 21.18 -13.77 -27.99
C PHE A 559 22.36 -12.86 -27.65
N LYS A 560 22.84 -12.08 -28.62
CA LYS A 560 23.70 -10.93 -28.34
C LYS A 560 23.30 -9.79 -29.26
N THR A 561 22.81 -8.72 -28.64
CA THR A 561 22.36 -7.50 -29.33
C THR A 561 23.58 -6.61 -29.57
N THR A 562 23.70 -6.01 -30.77
CA THR A 562 24.67 -4.95 -31.00
C THR A 562 24.10 -3.96 -32.00
N THR A 563 23.92 -2.72 -31.56
CA THR A 563 23.33 -1.62 -32.32
C THR A 563 24.42 -0.90 -33.11
N LYS A 564 24.19 -0.64 -34.40
CA LYS A 564 25.00 0.29 -35.20
C LYS A 564 24.09 1.22 -36.00
N PHE A 565 24.41 2.52 -35.93
CA PHE A 565 23.76 3.56 -36.73
C PHE A 565 24.62 3.91 -37.95
N THR A 566 23.96 4.12 -39.08
CA THR A 566 24.55 4.77 -40.26
C THR A 566 23.57 5.79 -40.82
N THR A 567 23.99 7.05 -40.88
CA THR A 567 23.29 8.16 -41.53
C THR A 567 23.74 8.33 -42.98
N SER A 568 22.80 8.54 -43.90
CA SER A 568 23.08 9.18 -45.20
C SER A 568 21.87 9.90 -45.80
N THR A 569 22.08 11.23 -45.94
CA THR A 569 21.76 12.14 -47.06
C THR A 569 20.32 12.46 -47.52
N LYS A 570 19.96 13.71 -47.17
CA LYS A 570 19.06 14.73 -47.76
C LYS A 570 18.34 14.45 -49.09
N ILE A 571 17.01 14.61 -49.05
CA ILE A 571 16.19 15.19 -50.13
C ILE A 571 15.41 16.37 -49.54
N LYS A 572 15.44 17.52 -50.23
CA LYS A 572 14.77 18.76 -49.86
C LYS A 572 13.40 18.79 -50.53
N ILE A 573 12.33 18.55 -49.78
CA ILE A 573 10.95 18.88 -50.17
C ILE A 573 10.29 19.54 -48.95
N THR A 574 9.79 20.75 -49.16
CA THR A 574 9.18 21.59 -48.13
C THR A 574 7.69 21.26 -48.03
N THR A 575 7.32 20.41 -47.07
CA THR A 575 5.97 20.34 -46.47
C THR A 575 6.08 19.60 -45.14
N LYS A 576 5.53 20.18 -44.07
CA LYS A 576 5.59 19.63 -42.70
C LYS A 576 4.68 18.38 -42.61
N THR A 577 5.29 17.21 -42.49
CA THR A 577 4.61 15.97 -42.10
C THR A 577 5.45 15.25 -41.04
N LYS A 578 4.83 14.91 -39.90
CA LYS A 578 5.43 14.17 -38.77
C LYS A 578 5.76 12.75 -39.26
N THR A 579 7.04 12.37 -39.25
CA THR A 579 7.49 11.04 -39.69
C THR A 579 7.55 10.09 -38.49
N ILE A 580 6.83 8.97 -38.56
CA ILE A 580 6.98 7.83 -37.63
C ILE A 580 8.01 6.86 -38.25
N VAL A 581 9.09 6.59 -37.53
CA VAL A 581 10.14 5.64 -37.94
C VAL A 581 9.67 4.22 -37.60
N LYS A 582 9.54 3.34 -38.61
CA LYS A 582 9.40 1.90 -38.41
C LYS A 582 10.76 1.22 -38.59
N ASN A 583 11.20 0.48 -37.57
CA ASN A 583 12.40 -0.35 -37.61
C ASN A 583 12.14 -1.61 -38.45
N THR A 584 13.04 -1.90 -39.40
CA THR A 584 13.02 -3.17 -40.15
C THR A 584 14.25 -3.99 -39.78
N THR A 585 14.03 -5.11 -39.08
CA THR A 585 15.08 -6.04 -38.66
C THR A 585 15.44 -6.97 -39.82
N LEU A 586 16.74 -7.11 -40.13
CA LEU A 586 17.23 -7.99 -41.18
C LEU A 586 18.13 -9.08 -40.57
N TYR A 587 17.65 -10.32 -40.57
CA TYR A 587 18.36 -11.46 -39.98
C TYR A 587 19.35 -12.09 -40.98
N LYS A 588 20.59 -12.27 -40.55
CA LYS A 588 21.58 -13.11 -41.26
C LYS A 588 21.99 -14.28 -40.38
N TYR A 589 21.77 -15.49 -40.89
CA TYR A 589 22.07 -16.74 -40.20
C TYR A 589 23.48 -17.23 -40.55
N LYS A 590 24.18 -17.76 -39.56
CA LYS A 590 25.40 -18.55 -39.78
C LYS A 590 25.41 -19.73 -38.81
N THR A 591 25.35 -20.93 -39.37
CA THR A 591 25.36 -22.19 -38.61
C THR A 591 26.79 -22.64 -38.31
N LYS A 592 27.00 -23.19 -37.12
CA LYS A 592 28.19 -23.99 -36.78
C LYS A 592 27.76 -25.26 -36.08
N THR A 593 28.28 -26.39 -36.58
CA THR A 593 28.04 -27.72 -36.04
C THR A 593 29.18 -28.09 -35.10
N LYS A 594 28.89 -28.69 -33.94
CA LYS A 594 29.89 -29.30 -33.06
C LYS A 594 29.48 -30.73 -32.77
N THR A 595 30.39 -31.66 -33.04
CA THR A 595 30.19 -33.09 -32.80
C THR A 595 30.77 -33.44 -31.43
N VAL A 596 30.00 -34.13 -30.59
CA VAL A 596 30.45 -34.65 -29.29
C VAL A 596 30.47 -36.17 -29.37
N TYR A 597 31.55 -36.78 -28.91
CA TYR A 597 31.68 -38.23 -28.77
C TYR A 597 31.39 -38.63 -27.32
N ARG A 598 30.57 -39.66 -27.14
CA ARG A 598 30.31 -40.32 -25.84
C ARG A 598 31.20 -41.56 -25.75
N HIS A 599 31.94 -41.70 -24.65
CA HIS A 599 32.56 -42.96 -24.25
C HIS A 599 31.56 -43.80 -23.48
#